data_AF-A0A857N5D9-F1
#
_entry.id   AF-A0A857N5D9-F1
#
_cell.length_a   1.000
_cell.length_b   1.000
_cell.length_c   1.000
_cell.angle_alpha   90.00
_cell.angle_beta   90.00
_cell.angle_gamma   90.00
#
_symmetry.space_group_name_H-M   'P 1'
#
loop_
_entity.id
_entity.type
_entity.pdbx_description
1 polymer ?
#
loop_
_entity_poly.entity_id
_entity_poly.type
_entity_poly.pdbx_seq_one_letter_code
_entity_poly.pdbx_strand_id
1 'polypeptide(L)'
;MWRFMESKKPSIFVSTYEDGVKRVLEGDYAFLMESTMLDYAVQRDCNLTQIGGLLDSKGYGIATPKGSPWRDKISLAILELQE
;
A
#
# COMPACT_ATOMS: atom_id res chain seq x y z
N MET A 1 13.91 11.15 -5.79
CA MET A 1 12.61 11.13 -5.07
C MET A 1 12.79 11.28 -3.58
N TRP A 2 13.37 10.32 -2.86
CA TRP A 2 13.53 10.37 -1.38
C TRP A 2 14.09 11.69 -0.84
N ARG A 3 15.23 12.18 -1.36
CA ARG A 3 15.86 13.44 -0.92
C ARG A 3 14.90 14.64 -0.95
N PHE A 4 14.00 14.71 -1.94
CA PHE A 4 13.00 15.78 -2.04
C PHE A 4 11.93 15.66 -0.95
N MET A 5 11.50 14.43 -0.66
CA MET A 5 10.50 14.17 0.38
C MET A 5 11.04 14.49 1.77
N GLU A 6 12.28 14.10 2.03
CA GLU A 6 12.98 14.31 3.30
C GLU A 6 13.29 15.78 3.58
N SER A 7 13.67 16.56 2.55
CA SER A 7 14.08 17.96 2.74
C SER A 7 12.92 18.96 2.80
N LYS A 8 11.69 18.57 2.46
CA LYS A 8 10.54 19.49 2.37
C LYS A 8 10.02 19.90 3.74
N LYS A 9 9.81 21.21 3.92
CA LYS A 9 9.14 21.80 5.08
C LYS A 9 7.99 22.71 4.60
N PRO A 10 6.75 22.54 5.09
CA PRO A 10 6.30 21.53 6.06
C PRO A 10 6.38 20.09 5.50
N SER A 11 6.32 19.09 6.40
CA SER A 11 6.41 17.67 6.03
C SER A 11 5.33 17.28 5.01
N ILE A 12 5.72 16.50 4.00
CA ILE A 12 4.78 15.95 3.01
C ILE A 12 4.25 14.56 3.39
N PHE A 13 4.80 13.96 4.44
CA PHE A 13 4.35 12.67 4.97
C PHE A 13 3.05 12.83 5.74
N VAL A 14 2.19 11.82 5.63
CA VAL A 14 0.92 11.70 6.35
C VAL A 14 0.95 10.46 7.23
N SER A 15 0.13 10.42 8.27
CA SER A 15 0.12 9.33 9.25
C SER A 15 -0.77 8.16 8.83
N THR A 16 -1.82 8.42 8.05
CA THR A 16 -2.81 7.42 7.65
C THR A 16 -3.10 7.49 6.14
N TYR A 17 -3.73 6.42 5.62
CA TYR A 17 -4.15 6.38 4.22
C TYR A 17 -5.27 7.38 3.93
N GLU A 18 -6.20 7.55 4.87
CA GLU A 18 -7.33 8.47 4.76
C GLU A 18 -6.86 9.92 4.64
N ASP A 19 -5.87 10.31 5.43
CA ASP A 19 -5.26 11.64 5.36
C ASP A 19 -4.56 11.87 4.01
N GLY A 20 -3.87 10.83 3.50
CA GLY A 20 -3.23 10.85 2.19
C GLY A 20 -4.23 11.04 1.06
N VAL A 21 -5.31 10.25 1.05
CA VAL A 21 -6.38 10.33 0.04
C VAL A 21 -7.07 11.69 0.09
N LYS A 22 -7.43 12.17 1.28
CA LYS A 22 -8.05 13.49 1.45
C LYS A 22 -7.15 14.60 0.89
N ARG A 23 -5.84 14.54 1.17
CA ARG A 23 -4.88 15.53 0.66
C ARG A 23 -4.73 15.49 -0.86
N VAL A 24 -4.85 14.31 -1.49
CA VAL A 24 -4.88 14.19 -2.96
C VAL A 24 -6.12 14.90 -3.53
N LEU A 25 -7.30 14.72 -2.90
CA LEU A 25 -8.55 15.36 -3.33
C LEU A 25 -8.54 16.88 -3.15
N GLU A 26 -7.79 17.40 -2.19
CA GLU A 26 -7.55 18.84 -2.01
C GLU A 26 -6.67 19.45 -3.12
N GLY A 27 -6.00 18.62 -3.93
CA GLY A 27 -5.19 19.03 -5.08
C GLY A 27 -3.69 19.21 -4.76
N ASP A 28 -2.89 19.42 -5.81
CA ASP A 28 -1.43 19.67 -5.76
C ASP A 28 -0.61 18.65 -4.95
N TYR A 29 -1.14 17.43 -4.77
CA TYR A 29 -0.51 16.35 -4.01
C TYR A 29 -0.70 15.02 -4.72
N ALA A 30 0.40 14.28 -4.90
CA ALA A 30 0.39 12.91 -5.36
C ALA A 30 0.81 12.00 -4.20
N PHE A 31 0.07 10.91 -4.01
CA PHE A 31 0.31 9.98 -2.91
C PHE A 31 0.78 8.63 -3.43
N LEU A 32 1.86 8.12 -2.85
CA LEU A 32 2.38 6.78 -3.16
C LEU A 32 1.78 5.79 -2.16
N MET A 33 1.00 4.85 -2.67
CA MET A 33 0.27 3.84 -1.90
C MET A 33 0.48 2.46 -2.51
N GLU A 34 0.25 1.41 -1.72
CA GLU A 34 0.22 0.04 -2.20
C GLU A 34 -0.89 -0.18 -3.24
N SER A 35 -0.62 -1.00 -4.26
CA SER A 35 -1.52 -1.20 -5.39
C SER A 35 -2.92 -1.67 -4.99
N THR A 36 -3.03 -2.63 -4.07
CA THR A 36 -4.31 -3.17 -3.60
C THR A 36 -5.20 -2.11 -2.95
N MET A 37 -4.62 -1.26 -2.10
CA MET A 37 -5.31 -0.15 -1.46
C MET A 37 -5.65 0.96 -2.45
N LEU A 38 -4.77 1.19 -3.42
CA LEU A 38 -5.00 2.15 -4.50
C LEU A 38 -6.17 1.73 -5.41
N ASP A 39 -6.21 0.47 -5.84
CA ASP A 39 -7.31 -0.09 -6.61
C ASP A 39 -8.63 0.03 -5.83
N TYR A 40 -8.61 -0.32 -4.54
CA TYR A 40 -9.77 -0.22 -3.64
C TYR A 40 -10.30 1.22 -3.52
N ALA A 41 -9.41 2.21 -3.43
CA ALA A 41 -9.75 3.62 -3.26
C ALA A 41 -10.30 4.23 -4.56
N VAL A 42 -9.62 3.99 -5.69
CA VAL A 42 -10.03 4.49 -7.02
C VAL A 42 -11.38 3.90 -7.44
N GLN A 43 -11.65 2.63 -7.10
CA GLN A 43 -12.96 2.03 -7.37
C GLN A 43 -14.12 2.68 -6.60
N ARG A 44 -13.84 3.36 -5.47
CA ARG A 44 -14.86 4.01 -4.63
C ARG A 44 -15.01 5.49 -4.90
N ASP A 45 -13.92 6.15 -5.29
CA ASP A 45 -13.93 7.57 -5.60
C ASP A 45 -13.38 7.81 -7.01
N CYS A 46 -14.29 8.12 -7.92
CA CYS A 46 -13.98 8.39 -9.33
C CYS A 46 -13.16 9.67 -9.55
N ASN A 47 -12.99 10.53 -8.53
CA ASN A 47 -12.11 11.69 -8.61
C ASN A 47 -10.63 11.32 -8.44
N LEU A 48 -10.35 10.10 -7.98
CA LEU A 48 -9.00 9.57 -7.88
C LEU A 48 -8.63 8.86 -9.19
N THR A 49 -7.34 8.91 -9.55
CA THR A 49 -6.84 8.22 -10.73
C THR A 49 -5.46 7.66 -10.44
N GLN A 50 -5.25 6.40 -10.83
CA GLN A 50 -3.92 5.80 -10.84
C GLN A 50 -3.08 6.41 -11.96
N ILE A 51 -1.87 6.84 -11.63
CA ILE A 51 -0.91 7.33 -12.62
C ILE A 51 0.26 6.34 -12.72
N GLY A 52 0.45 5.79 -13.92
CA GLY A 52 1.54 4.85 -14.21
C GLY A 52 1.30 3.42 -13.72
N GLY A 53 2.36 2.61 -13.77
CA GLY A 53 2.36 1.21 -13.36
C GLY A 53 2.89 0.99 -11.95
N LEU A 54 3.15 -0.28 -11.62
CA LEU A 54 3.72 -0.68 -10.33
C LEU A 54 5.19 -0.26 -10.23
N LEU A 55 5.58 0.26 -9.05
CA LEU A 55 6.99 0.59 -8.76
C LEU A 55 7.79 -0.65 -8.36
N ASP A 56 7.14 -1.62 -7.73
CA ASP A 56 7.70 -2.90 -7.32
C ASP A 56 6.64 -4.01 -7.32
N SER A 57 7.08 -5.24 -7.05
CA SER A 57 6.20 -6.39 -6.87
C SER A 57 6.38 -6.93 -5.46
N LYS A 58 5.36 -6.74 -4.62
CA LYS A 58 5.31 -7.22 -3.24
C LYS A 58 4.07 -8.09 -3.04
N GLY A 59 4.14 -8.98 -2.05
CA GLY A 59 3.04 -9.85 -1.67
C GLY A 59 2.82 -9.85 -0.17
N TYR A 60 1.59 -10.09 0.26
CA TYR A 60 1.25 -10.29 1.67
C TYR A 60 1.56 -11.72 2.12
N GLY A 61 1.93 -11.86 3.38
CA GLY A 61 2.15 -13.16 4.00
C GLY A 61 1.67 -13.16 5.45
N ILE A 62 1.28 -14.33 5.95
CA ILE A 62 0.90 -14.52 7.34
C ILE A 62 2.18 -14.71 8.17
N ALA A 63 2.49 -13.72 9.01
CA ALA A 63 3.67 -13.77 9.86
C ALA A 63 3.42 -14.63 11.11
N THR A 64 4.33 -15.58 11.38
CA THR A 64 4.33 -16.39 12.61
C THR A 64 5.64 -16.19 13.38
N PRO A 65 5.68 -16.37 14.71
CA PRO A 65 6.92 -16.38 15.47
C PRO A 65 7.94 -17.37 14.89
N LYS A 66 9.22 -17.04 14.99
CA LYS A 66 10.29 -17.92 14.49
C LYS A 66 10.23 -19.27 15.21
N GLY A 67 10.24 -20.37 14.45
CA GLY A 67 10.11 -21.72 14.98
C GLY A 67 8.66 -22.14 15.31
N SER A 68 7.66 -21.34 14.95
CA SER A 68 6.25 -21.71 15.13
C SER A 68 5.92 -22.98 14.35
N PRO A 69 5.26 -23.98 14.98
CA PRO A 69 4.81 -25.19 14.29
C PRO A 69 3.68 -24.91 13.27
N TRP A 70 3.12 -23.70 13.29
CA TRP A 70 2.05 -23.28 12.40
C TRP A 70 2.52 -22.79 11.04
N ARG A 71 3.80 -22.40 10.91
CA ARG A 71 4.32 -21.79 9.69
C ARG A 71 4.03 -22.67 8.48
N ASP A 72 4.47 -23.93 8.55
CA ASP A 72 4.38 -24.85 7.40
C ASP A 72 2.93 -25.25 7.13
N LYS A 73 2.12 -25.46 8.19
CA LYS A 73 0.69 -25.78 8.06
C LYS A 73 -0.10 -24.66 7.38
N ILE A 74 0.15 -23.42 7.78
CA ILE A 74 -0.52 -22.25 7.20
C ILE A 74 -0.06 -22.06 5.75
N SER A 75 1.24 -22.20 5.46
CA SER A 75 1.74 -22.10 4.08
C SER A 75 1.13 -23.15 3.16
N LEU A 76 1.00 -24.41 3.60
CA LEU A 76 0.35 -25.46 2.82
C LEU A 76 -1.14 -25.16 2.57
N ALA A 77 -1.87 -24.71 3.59
CA ALA A 77 -3.27 -24.33 3.43
C ALA A 77 -3.45 -23.15 2.47
N ILE A 78 -2.52 -22.19 2.44
CA ILE A 78 -2.54 -21.09 1.46
C ILE A 78 -2.33 -21.64 0.05
N LEU A 79 -1.42 -22.60 -0.15
CA LEU A 79 -1.20 -23.23 -1.45
C LEU A 79 -2.44 -23.99 -1.92
N GLU A 80 -3.08 -24.76 -1.04
CA GLU A 80 -4.34 -25.47 -1.34
C GLU A 80 -5.49 -24.54 -1.73
N LEU A 81 -5.55 -23.33 -1.17
CA LEU A 81 -6.57 -22.33 -1.52
C LEU A 81 -6.24 -21.55 -2.80
N GLN A 82 -4.99 -21.57 -3.24
CA GLN A 82 -4.53 -20.91 -4.45
C GLN A 82 -4.74 -21.79 -5.69
N GLU A 83 -4.72 -23.12 -5.53
CA GLU A 83 -5.08 -24.11 -6.55
C GLU A 83 -6.58 -24.20 -6.78
#